data_AF-A0A956CPZ7-F1
#
_entry.id   AF-A0A956CPZ7-F1
#
_cell.length_a   1.000
_cell.length_b   1.000
_cell.length_c   1.000
_cell.angle_alpha   90.00
_cell.angle_beta   90.00
_cell.angle_gamma   90.00
#
_symmetry.space_group_name_H-M   'P 1'
#
loop_
_entity.id
_entity.type
_entity.pdbx_description
1 polymer ?
#
loop_
_entity_poly.entity_id
_entity_poly.type
_entity_poly.pdbx_seq_one_letter_code
_entity_poly.pdbx_strand_id
1 'polypeptide(L)'
;MTTFDEDGPLTTIFVDEKATKRRLKKSKLVVVEGPDRGREFVIEKERVTAGRSVICDLSFTDKAVSGSHFEIIASEKGFLLRDLGSTNGTHAGELRIQEVWLTPGTTIRAGQSQLRFEPVKGLVEIDLSKEERFHELLGRSVRMREIFATLEKVAASDLTVLIRGDTGTGKELVARAIHRNSKRADQSLVVQDCGAIPKDLIESTLFGHERGSFTAAKALKKGKLELADGGTLFIDEVGEISREVQA
;
A
#
# COMPACT_ATOMS: atom_id res chain seq x y z
N MET A 1 38.63 -8.03 0.21
CA MET A 1 38.59 -6.61 -0.21
C MET A 1 37.18 -6.37 -0.71
N THR A 2 36.26 -6.07 0.21
CA THR A 2 34.83 -5.95 -0.08
C THR A 2 34.57 -4.47 -0.25
N THR A 3 34.40 -4.02 -1.50
CA THR A 3 33.88 -2.68 -1.79
C THR A 3 32.48 -2.60 -1.19
N PHE A 4 32.38 -1.94 -0.04
CA PHE A 4 31.11 -1.38 0.39
C PHE A 4 30.74 -0.35 -0.68
N ASP A 5 29.64 -0.63 -1.38
CA ASP A 5 28.96 0.38 -2.20
C ASP A 5 28.59 1.49 -1.21
N GLU A 6 29.29 2.65 -1.26
CA GLU A 6 29.16 3.73 -0.25
C GLU A 6 27.72 4.28 -0.17
N ASP A 7 26.92 4.04 -1.20
CA ASP A 7 25.50 4.35 -1.24
C ASP A 7 24.65 3.11 -0.95
N GLY A 8 23.90 3.13 0.16
CA GLY A 8 22.87 2.13 0.43
C GLY A 8 21.80 2.06 -0.66
N PRO A 9 20.88 1.09 -0.58
CA PRO A 9 19.92 0.83 -1.66
C PRO A 9 18.96 1.98 -1.90
N LEU A 10 18.80 2.90 -0.97
CA LEU A 10 17.94 4.06 -1.10
C LEU A 10 18.79 5.33 -0.97
N THR A 11 18.71 6.21 -1.96
CA THR A 11 19.49 7.45 -2.01
C THR A 11 18.58 8.63 -2.29
N THR A 12 18.77 9.72 -1.55
CA THR A 12 18.05 10.99 -1.76
C THR A 12 18.96 11.99 -2.48
N ILE A 13 18.50 12.58 -3.58
CA ILE A 13 19.25 13.57 -4.37
C ILE A 13 18.84 14.97 -3.94
N PHE A 14 19.83 15.79 -3.60
CA PHE A 14 19.65 17.19 -3.21
C PHE A 14 20.15 18.13 -4.32
N VAL A 15 19.37 19.16 -4.63
CA VAL A 15 19.77 20.29 -5.47
C VAL A 15 19.40 21.56 -4.71
N ASP A 16 20.35 22.48 -4.54
CA ASP A 16 20.17 23.71 -3.76
C ASP A 16 19.58 23.45 -2.36
N GLU A 17 20.15 22.47 -1.64
CA GLU A 17 19.73 22.02 -0.30
C GLU A 17 18.31 21.41 -0.21
N LYS A 18 17.61 21.27 -1.33
CA LYS A 18 16.28 20.68 -1.40
C LYS A 18 16.33 19.28 -2.00
N ALA A 19 15.71 18.30 -1.33
CA ALA A 19 15.52 16.97 -1.90
C ALA A 19 14.66 17.06 -3.18
N THR A 20 15.13 16.53 -4.29
CA THR A 20 14.46 16.63 -5.61
C THR A 20 13.97 15.30 -6.14
N LYS A 21 14.73 14.22 -5.90
CA LYS A 21 14.38 12.86 -6.29
C LYS A 21 14.91 11.87 -5.27
N ARG A 22 14.35 10.66 -5.26
CA ARG A 22 15.02 9.52 -4.64
C ARG A 22 15.18 8.38 -5.62
N ARG A 23 16.17 7.53 -5.34
CA ARG A 23 16.48 6.36 -6.14
C ARG A 23 16.53 5.15 -5.25
N LEU A 24 15.92 4.07 -5.72
CA LEU A 24 15.98 2.75 -5.10
C LEU A 24 16.73 1.79 -6.02
N LYS A 25 17.82 1.20 -5.55
CA LYS A 25 18.52 0.09 -6.20
C LYS A 25 17.62 -1.14 -6.20
N LYS A 26 17.42 -1.73 -7.39
CA LYS A 26 16.62 -2.96 -7.50
C LYS A 26 17.37 -4.14 -6.91
N SER A 27 16.64 -5.02 -6.25
CA SER A 27 17.13 -6.33 -5.81
C SER A 27 16.07 -7.38 -6.09
N LYS A 28 16.36 -8.66 -5.86
CA LYS A 28 15.38 -9.72 -5.96
C LYS A 28 15.53 -10.76 -4.86
N LEU A 29 14.44 -11.47 -4.61
CA LEU A 29 14.47 -12.77 -3.94
C LEU A 29 14.27 -13.87 -4.99
N VAL A 30 15.19 -14.81 -5.04
CA VAL A 30 15.09 -16.02 -5.88
C VAL A 30 14.67 -17.19 -5.00
N VAL A 31 13.59 -17.87 -5.35
CA VAL A 31 13.18 -19.09 -4.64
C VAL A 31 14.09 -20.25 -5.08
N VAL A 32 14.99 -20.66 -4.21
CA VAL A 32 15.96 -21.74 -4.52
C VAL A 32 15.41 -23.12 -4.16
N GLU A 33 14.52 -23.21 -3.17
CA GLU A 33 13.83 -24.44 -2.76
C GLU A 33 12.38 -24.15 -2.35
N GLY A 34 11.53 -25.19 -2.36
CA GLY A 34 10.12 -25.12 -1.99
C GLY A 34 9.15 -25.13 -3.18
N PRO A 35 7.84 -24.96 -2.93
CA PRO A 35 6.78 -25.05 -3.95
C PRO A 35 6.93 -24.06 -5.11
N ASP A 36 7.51 -22.89 -4.83
CA ASP A 36 7.70 -21.79 -5.78
C ASP A 36 9.10 -21.79 -6.44
N ARG A 37 9.86 -22.89 -6.36
CA ARG A 37 11.25 -22.96 -6.83
C ARG A 37 11.42 -22.42 -8.25
N GLY A 38 12.42 -21.54 -8.43
CA GLY A 38 12.73 -20.87 -9.68
C GLY A 38 11.99 -19.55 -9.90
N ARG A 39 10.98 -19.21 -9.09
CA ARG A 39 10.34 -17.89 -9.14
C ARG A 39 11.31 -16.82 -8.63
N GLU A 40 11.28 -15.67 -9.30
CA GLU A 40 12.02 -14.47 -8.91
C GLU A 40 11.06 -13.36 -8.55
N PHE A 41 11.33 -12.68 -7.44
CA PHE A 41 10.54 -11.56 -6.94
C PHE A 41 11.40 -10.32 -6.91
N VAL A 42 11.14 -9.38 -7.81
CA VAL A 42 11.90 -8.12 -7.88
C VAL A 42 11.37 -7.14 -6.83
N ILE A 43 12.30 -6.54 -6.10
CA ILE A 43 12.06 -5.51 -5.09
C ILE A 43 12.25 -4.15 -5.76
N GLU A 44 11.12 -3.51 -6.06
CA GLU A 44 11.05 -2.21 -6.75
C GLU A 44 10.37 -1.13 -5.91
N LYS A 45 9.97 -1.49 -4.68
CA LYS A 45 9.39 -0.58 -3.70
C LYS A 45 10.28 -0.55 -2.49
N GLU A 46 10.20 0.55 -1.77
CA GLU A 46 10.98 0.68 -0.55
C GLU A 46 10.55 -0.32 0.53
N ARG A 47 9.25 -0.55 0.67
CA ARG A 47 8.70 -1.57 1.56
C ARG A 47 7.95 -2.57 0.70
N VAL A 48 8.31 -3.84 0.82
CA VAL A 48 7.60 -4.94 0.18
C VAL A 48 7.17 -5.95 1.23
N THR A 49 5.89 -6.29 1.23
CA THR A 49 5.35 -7.33 2.10
C THR A 49 5.36 -8.67 1.38
N ALA A 50 5.73 -9.72 2.09
CA ALA A 50 5.86 -11.07 1.60
C ALA A 50 5.00 -12.03 2.42
N GLY A 51 4.25 -12.90 1.75
CA GLY A 51 3.39 -13.86 2.42
C GLY A 51 2.53 -14.67 1.45
N ARG A 52 1.73 -15.59 1.98
CA ARG A 52 0.81 -16.42 1.18
C ARG A 52 -0.40 -15.64 0.67
N SER A 53 -0.76 -14.54 1.33
CA SER A 53 -1.89 -13.74 0.89
C SER A 53 -1.59 -13.07 -0.44
N VAL A 54 -2.57 -13.06 -1.34
CA VAL A 54 -2.48 -12.42 -2.66
C VAL A 54 -2.34 -10.89 -2.59
N ILE A 55 -2.62 -10.30 -1.42
CA ILE A 55 -2.46 -8.85 -1.20
C ILE A 55 -1.01 -8.46 -0.89
N CYS A 56 -0.12 -9.43 -0.65
CA CYS A 56 1.30 -9.17 -0.44
C CYS A 56 1.96 -8.79 -1.76
N ASP A 57 2.94 -7.89 -1.73
CA ASP A 57 3.74 -7.56 -2.92
C ASP A 57 4.44 -8.80 -3.48
N LEU A 58 4.91 -9.69 -2.59
CA LEU A 58 5.54 -10.96 -2.93
C LEU A 58 4.65 -12.10 -2.43
N SER A 59 3.84 -12.68 -3.33
CA SER A 59 2.89 -13.73 -3.00
C SER A 59 3.42 -15.14 -3.27
N PHE A 60 3.39 -15.98 -2.24
CA PHE A 60 3.86 -17.38 -2.25
C PHE A 60 2.71 -18.38 -2.29
N THR A 61 2.91 -19.49 -2.98
CA THR A 61 1.96 -20.62 -3.03
C THR A 61 2.17 -21.60 -1.87
N ASP A 62 3.31 -21.50 -1.19
CA ASP A 62 3.67 -22.32 -0.03
C ASP A 62 2.66 -22.17 1.12
N LYS A 63 1.99 -23.28 1.46
CA LYS A 63 0.96 -23.32 2.50
C LYS A 63 1.52 -23.13 3.92
N ALA A 64 2.81 -23.38 4.13
CA ALA A 64 3.46 -23.19 5.43
C ALA A 64 3.88 -21.72 5.66
N VAL A 65 3.72 -20.85 4.66
CA VAL A 65 3.94 -19.40 4.78
C VAL A 65 2.66 -18.73 5.31
N SER A 66 2.79 -17.95 6.39
CA SER A 66 1.73 -17.07 6.89
C SER A 66 1.15 -16.13 5.83
N GLY A 67 -0.11 -15.71 6.01
CA GLY A 67 -0.78 -14.78 5.09
C GLY A 67 0.03 -13.49 4.85
N SER A 68 0.53 -12.89 5.93
CA SER A 68 1.61 -11.90 5.93
C SER A 68 2.74 -12.50 6.77
N HIS A 69 3.92 -12.72 6.19
CA HIS A 69 4.98 -13.49 6.84
C HIS A 69 6.15 -12.62 7.25
N PHE A 70 6.68 -11.85 6.30
CA PHE A 70 7.78 -10.92 6.53
C PHE A 70 7.65 -9.72 5.61
N GLU A 71 8.46 -8.71 5.85
CA GLU A 71 8.63 -7.58 4.95
C GLU A 71 10.10 -7.29 4.72
N ILE A 72 10.40 -6.65 3.60
CA ILE A 72 11.73 -6.09 3.33
C ILE A 72 11.59 -4.58 3.20
N ILE A 73 12.44 -3.86 3.93
CA ILE A 73 12.50 -2.40 3.99
C ILE A 73 13.86 -1.96 3.46
N ALA A 74 13.88 -1.29 2.31
CA ALA A 74 15.04 -0.60 1.79
C ALA A 74 15.25 0.72 2.54
N SER A 75 16.49 1.00 2.89
CA SER A 75 16.90 2.23 3.57
C SER A 75 18.26 2.68 3.08
N GLU A 76 18.73 3.83 3.54
CA GLU A 76 20.10 4.29 3.29
C GLU A 76 21.15 3.35 3.88
N LYS A 77 20.79 2.47 4.83
CA LYS A 77 21.71 1.51 5.47
C LYS A 77 21.78 0.15 4.77
N GLY A 78 20.77 -0.21 3.97
CA GLY A 78 20.62 -1.56 3.43
C GLY A 78 19.18 -1.99 3.29
N PHE A 79 18.99 -3.27 2.93
CA PHE A 79 17.70 -3.95 2.97
C PHE A 79 17.57 -4.66 4.31
N LEU A 80 16.60 -4.25 5.12
CA LEU A 80 16.24 -4.92 6.37
C LEU A 80 15.08 -5.86 6.10
N LEU A 81 15.23 -7.14 6.40
CA LEU A 81 14.09 -8.05 6.49
C LEU A 81 13.58 -8.06 7.92
N ARG A 82 12.25 -8.04 8.08
CA ARG A 82 11.55 -8.15 9.36
C ARG A 82 10.46 -9.21 9.29
N ASP A 83 10.44 -10.13 10.24
CA ASP A 83 9.33 -11.06 10.45
C ASP A 83 8.10 -10.33 11.01
N LEU A 84 6.91 -10.64 10.48
CA LEU A 84 5.65 -9.98 10.85
C LEU A 84 4.83 -10.78 11.87
N GLY A 85 5.50 -11.52 12.75
CA GLY A 85 4.85 -12.41 13.71
C GLY A 85 4.36 -13.69 13.03
N SER A 86 5.14 -14.23 12.11
CA SER A 86 4.77 -15.42 11.37
C SER A 86 4.67 -16.64 12.30
N THR A 87 3.75 -17.56 11.99
CA THR A 87 3.46 -18.73 12.84
C THR A 87 4.68 -19.64 12.95
N ASN A 88 5.30 -19.93 11.79
CA ASN A 88 6.45 -20.82 11.71
C ASN A 88 7.79 -20.09 11.84
N GLY A 89 7.81 -18.75 11.85
CA GLY A 89 9.02 -17.95 11.92
C GLY A 89 9.77 -17.82 10.59
N THR A 90 10.40 -16.68 10.39
CA THR A 90 11.44 -16.49 9.36
C THR A 90 12.80 -16.94 9.90
N HIS A 91 13.58 -17.63 9.07
CA HIS A 91 14.90 -18.15 9.45
C HIS A 91 15.99 -17.66 8.51
N ALA A 92 17.19 -17.45 9.02
CA ALA A 92 18.41 -17.24 8.24
C ALA A 92 19.41 -18.35 8.61
N GLY A 93 19.60 -19.32 7.71
CA GLY A 93 20.19 -20.61 8.08
C GLY A 93 19.34 -21.32 9.14
N GLU A 94 19.98 -21.76 10.22
CA GLU A 94 19.32 -22.43 11.36
C GLU A 94 18.71 -21.45 12.38
N LEU A 95 19.01 -20.15 12.25
CA LEU A 95 18.58 -19.15 13.23
C LEU A 95 17.19 -18.62 12.89
N ARG A 96 16.25 -18.74 13.83
CA ARG A 96 14.98 -17.99 13.76
C ARG A 96 15.25 -16.52 14.07
N ILE A 97 14.82 -15.63 13.18
CA ILE A 97 15.11 -14.21 13.25
C ILE A 97 13.82 -13.39 13.43
N GLN A 98 13.95 -12.24 14.07
CA GLN A 98 12.93 -11.18 14.02
C GLN A 98 13.29 -10.14 12.96
N GLU A 99 14.56 -9.76 12.88
CA GLU A 99 15.07 -8.82 11.88
C GLU A 99 16.47 -9.25 11.42
N VAL A 100 16.82 -9.01 10.16
CA VAL A 100 18.17 -9.24 9.63
C VAL A 100 18.46 -8.28 8.47
N TRP A 101 19.68 -7.74 8.42
CA TRP A 101 20.16 -7.02 7.25
C TRP A 101 20.55 -8.01 6.16
N LEU A 102 19.98 -7.84 4.96
CA LEU A 102 20.25 -8.69 3.81
C LEU A 102 21.51 -8.19 3.09
N THR A 103 22.40 -9.13 2.84
CA THR A 103 23.57 -8.96 1.96
C THR A 103 23.45 -9.92 0.76
N PRO A 104 24.07 -9.62 -0.39
CA PRO A 104 24.04 -10.53 -1.55
C PRO A 104 24.40 -11.97 -1.18
N GLY A 105 23.55 -12.93 -1.55
CA GLY A 105 23.71 -14.34 -1.21
C GLY A 105 23.06 -14.76 0.11
N THR A 106 22.59 -13.82 0.95
CA THR A 106 21.84 -14.13 2.17
C THR A 106 20.66 -15.02 1.82
N THR A 107 20.56 -16.15 2.52
CA THR A 107 19.52 -17.13 2.29
C THR A 107 18.60 -17.18 3.50
N ILE A 108 17.30 -16.99 3.24
CA ILE A 108 16.25 -17.03 4.25
C ILE A 108 15.31 -18.20 3.99
N ARG A 109 14.63 -18.66 5.03
CA ARG A 109 13.58 -19.68 4.92
C ARG A 109 12.29 -19.18 5.55
N ALA A 110 11.21 -19.28 4.80
CA ALA A 110 9.84 -19.02 5.24
C ALA A 110 8.98 -20.21 4.82
N GLY A 111 8.41 -20.93 5.79
CA GLY A 111 7.74 -22.21 5.50
C GLY A 111 8.70 -23.26 4.94
N GLN A 112 8.35 -23.83 3.78
CA GLN A 112 9.17 -24.75 2.99
C GLN A 112 10.01 -24.03 1.92
N SER A 113 9.80 -22.72 1.75
CA SER A 113 10.46 -21.93 0.73
C SER A 113 11.78 -21.38 1.24
N GLN A 114 12.86 -21.65 0.52
CA GLN A 114 14.17 -21.06 0.75
C GLN A 114 14.43 -20.00 -0.31
N LEU A 115 14.73 -18.77 0.11
CA LEU A 115 14.85 -17.59 -0.74
C LEU A 115 16.27 -17.04 -0.64
N ARG A 116 16.91 -16.79 -1.77
CA ARG A 116 18.21 -16.15 -1.85
C ARG A 116 18.05 -14.70 -2.28
N PHE A 117 18.63 -13.79 -1.52
CA PHE A 117 18.68 -12.37 -1.86
C PHE A 117 19.81 -12.07 -2.84
N GLU A 118 19.48 -11.43 -3.97
CA GLU A 118 20.44 -11.08 -5.02
C GLU A 118 20.23 -9.64 -5.52
N PRO A 119 21.29 -8.88 -5.78
CA PRO A 119 21.17 -7.58 -6.43
C PRO A 119 20.76 -7.75 -7.90
N VAL A 120 20.01 -6.77 -8.43
CA VAL A 120 19.67 -6.71 -9.85
C VAL A 120 20.10 -5.37 -10.41
N LYS A 121 20.58 -5.34 -11.66
CA LYS A 121 20.87 -4.06 -12.32
C LYS A 121 19.58 -3.25 -12.50
N GLY A 122 19.60 -2.00 -12.06
CA GLY A 122 18.53 -1.05 -12.28
C GLY A 122 18.24 -0.18 -11.07
N LEU A 123 17.61 0.94 -11.35
CA LEU A 123 17.15 1.92 -10.35
C LEU A 123 15.66 2.17 -10.57
N VAL A 124 14.94 2.41 -9.48
CA VAL A 124 13.59 2.98 -9.50
C VAL A 124 13.71 4.43 -9.06
N GLU A 125 13.29 5.36 -9.91
CA GLU A 125 13.16 6.76 -9.50
C GLU A 125 11.84 6.94 -8.74
N ILE A 126 11.93 7.55 -7.56
CA ILE A 126 10.78 7.93 -6.76
C ILE A 126 10.66 9.45 -6.86
N ASP A 127 9.53 9.89 -7.40
CA ASP A 127 9.23 11.31 -7.57
C ASP A 127 8.92 11.96 -6.23
N LEU A 128 9.41 13.19 -6.07
CA LEU A 128 9.10 14.05 -4.93
C LEU A 128 8.33 15.26 -5.42
N SER A 129 7.21 15.59 -4.76
CA SER A 129 6.52 16.85 -5.02
C SER A 129 7.45 18.01 -4.70
N LYS A 130 7.38 19.08 -5.48
CA LYS A 130 8.13 20.31 -5.18
C LYS A 130 7.53 21.06 -3.99
N GLU A 131 6.25 20.82 -3.70
CA GLU A 131 5.51 21.47 -2.65
C GLU A 131 5.64 20.72 -1.31
N GLU A 132 5.57 21.45 -0.21
CA GLU A 132 5.54 20.90 1.16
C GLU A 132 4.11 20.76 1.69
N ARG A 133 3.13 20.90 0.81
CA ARG A 133 1.71 20.81 1.10
C ARG A 133 0.96 20.26 -0.10
N PHE A 134 -0.13 19.56 0.16
CA PHE A 134 -1.11 19.17 -0.85
C PHE A 134 -2.49 19.50 -0.31
N HIS A 135 -3.00 20.67 -0.70
CA HIS A 135 -4.21 21.28 -0.15
C HIS A 135 -4.14 21.52 1.38
N GLU A 136 -4.91 20.77 2.17
CA GLU A 136 -4.96 20.79 3.64
C GLU A 136 -3.87 19.90 4.28
N LEU A 137 -3.26 19.00 3.50
CA LEU A 137 -2.17 18.17 3.98
C LEU A 137 -0.88 18.99 4.06
N LEU A 138 -0.21 18.94 5.20
CA LEU A 138 1.07 19.61 5.45
C LEU A 138 2.15 18.57 5.70
N GLY A 139 3.33 18.73 5.09
CA GLY A 139 4.43 17.79 5.30
C GLY A 139 5.70 18.19 4.56
N ARG A 140 6.75 18.52 5.31
CA ARG A 140 8.07 18.89 4.75
C ARG A 140 8.98 17.70 4.48
N SER A 141 8.71 16.57 5.15
CA SER A 141 9.57 15.39 5.04
C SER A 141 9.57 14.84 3.63
N VAL A 142 10.69 14.24 3.23
CA VAL A 142 10.84 13.57 1.94
C VAL A 142 9.70 12.56 1.72
N ARG A 143 9.32 11.82 2.76
CA ARG A 143 8.19 10.88 2.76
C ARG A 143 6.87 11.50 2.37
N MET A 144 6.52 12.62 3.00
CA MET A 144 5.27 13.31 2.69
C MET A 144 5.30 13.86 1.27
N ARG A 145 6.46 14.32 0.80
CA ARG A 145 6.63 14.78 -0.58
C ARG A 145 6.52 13.65 -1.62
N GLU A 146 6.91 12.41 -1.29
CA GLU A 146 6.61 11.22 -2.11
C GLU A 146 5.10 10.95 -2.18
N ILE A 147 4.42 11.04 -1.04
CA ILE A 147 2.96 10.89 -0.97
C ILE A 147 2.31 11.97 -1.84
N PHE A 148 2.71 13.24 -1.71
CA PHE A 148 2.17 14.33 -2.52
C PHE A 148 2.39 14.12 -4.01
N ALA A 149 3.57 13.67 -4.45
CA ALA A 149 3.81 13.33 -5.87
C ALA A 149 2.87 12.22 -6.37
N THR A 150 2.55 11.25 -5.51
CA THR A 150 1.58 10.19 -5.82
C THR A 150 0.17 10.76 -5.90
N LEU A 151 -0.23 11.62 -4.96
CA LEU A 151 -1.54 12.26 -4.95
C LEU A 151 -1.76 13.16 -6.16
N GLU A 152 -0.74 13.89 -6.62
CA GLU A 152 -0.78 14.70 -7.84
C GLU A 152 -1.13 13.84 -9.07
N LYS A 153 -0.48 12.68 -9.22
CA LYS A 153 -0.75 11.74 -10.33
C LYS A 153 -2.13 11.11 -10.23
N VAL A 154 -2.51 10.69 -9.02
CA VAL A 154 -3.80 10.04 -8.76
C VAL A 154 -4.96 11.01 -9.01
N ALA A 155 -4.86 12.26 -8.53
CA ALA A 155 -5.89 13.27 -8.71
C ALA A 155 -6.15 13.60 -10.19
N ALA A 156 -5.12 13.55 -11.04
CA ALA A 156 -5.26 13.76 -12.48
C ALA A 156 -5.92 12.58 -13.24
N SER A 157 -6.08 11.43 -12.58
CA SER A 157 -6.63 10.19 -13.16
C SER A 157 -8.10 9.96 -12.79
N ASP A 158 -8.72 8.96 -13.43
CA ASP A 158 -10.07 8.46 -13.15
C ASP A 158 -10.07 7.13 -12.35
N LEU A 159 -8.92 6.74 -11.80
CA LEU A 159 -8.74 5.49 -11.08
C LEU A 159 -9.52 5.45 -9.75
N THR A 160 -10.01 4.27 -9.40
CA THR A 160 -10.48 3.97 -8.04
C THR A 160 -9.29 3.86 -7.09
N VAL A 161 -9.35 4.55 -5.95
CA VAL A 161 -8.24 4.67 -5.01
C VAL A 161 -8.59 4.03 -3.67
N LEU A 162 -7.71 3.16 -3.16
CA LEU A 162 -7.77 2.66 -1.79
C LEU A 162 -6.75 3.41 -0.92
N ILE A 163 -7.24 4.17 0.06
CA ILE A 163 -6.41 4.89 1.02
C ILE A 163 -6.24 4.04 2.27
N ARG A 164 -4.99 3.73 2.64
CA ARG A 164 -4.65 2.93 3.82
C ARG A 164 -3.85 3.75 4.82
N GLY A 165 -4.03 3.46 6.09
CA GLY A 165 -3.35 4.12 7.21
C GLY A 165 -4.11 3.93 8.50
N ASP A 166 -3.44 4.11 9.63
CA ASP A 166 -4.04 3.97 10.96
C ASP A 166 -5.10 5.06 11.22
N THR A 167 -5.87 4.90 12.29
CA THR A 167 -6.84 5.90 12.72
C THR A 167 -6.13 7.21 13.05
N GLY A 168 -6.66 8.33 12.57
CA GLY A 168 -6.10 9.66 12.82
C GLY A 168 -4.95 10.09 11.88
N THR A 169 -4.53 9.28 10.91
CA THR A 169 -3.46 9.67 9.96
C THR A 169 -3.91 10.61 8.83
N GLY A 170 -5.12 11.16 8.91
CA GLY A 170 -5.63 12.13 7.93
C GLY A 170 -6.11 11.55 6.60
N LYS A 171 -6.54 10.28 6.55
CA LYS A 171 -7.07 9.63 5.33
C LYS A 171 -8.21 10.41 4.67
N GLU A 172 -9.09 11.00 5.47
CA GLU A 172 -10.19 11.83 4.99
C GLU A 172 -9.70 13.12 4.31
N LEU A 173 -8.62 13.73 4.83
CA LEU A 173 -7.97 14.88 4.19
C LEU A 173 -7.35 14.49 2.84
N VAL A 174 -6.80 13.28 2.74
CA VAL A 174 -6.28 12.73 1.48
C VAL A 174 -7.41 12.60 0.45
N ALA A 175 -8.54 12.00 0.81
CA ALA A 175 -9.67 11.83 -0.10
C ALA A 175 -10.20 13.18 -0.62
N ARG A 176 -10.38 14.15 0.28
CA ARG A 176 -10.77 15.52 -0.08
C ARG A 176 -9.75 16.19 -0.99
N ALA A 177 -8.46 16.06 -0.70
CA ALA A 177 -7.41 16.69 -1.48
C ALA A 177 -7.31 16.10 -2.90
N ILE A 178 -7.51 14.77 -3.05
CA ILE A 178 -7.61 14.11 -4.36
C ILE A 178 -8.78 14.70 -5.15
N HIS A 179 -9.99 14.72 -4.57
CA HIS A 179 -11.18 15.24 -5.26
C HIS A 179 -10.99 16.68 -5.73
N ARG A 180 -10.51 17.58 -4.85
CA ARG A 180 -10.29 19.00 -5.15
C ARG A 180 -9.21 19.26 -6.20
N ASN A 181 -8.28 18.33 -6.41
CA ASN A 181 -7.24 18.43 -7.46
C ASN A 181 -7.58 17.59 -8.70
N SER A 182 -8.79 17.04 -8.77
CA SER A 182 -9.22 16.19 -9.88
C SER A 182 -10.00 16.94 -10.94
N LYS A 183 -10.25 16.27 -12.07
CA LYS A 183 -11.18 16.75 -13.11
C LYS A 183 -12.62 16.90 -12.63
N ARG A 184 -12.94 16.39 -11.42
CA ARG A 184 -14.27 16.41 -10.80
C ARG A 184 -14.36 17.40 -9.64
N ALA A 185 -13.40 18.31 -9.49
CA ALA A 185 -13.34 19.26 -8.37
C ALA A 185 -14.59 20.15 -8.21
N ASP A 186 -15.27 20.46 -9.33
CA ASP A 186 -16.51 21.24 -9.34
C ASP A 186 -17.78 20.36 -9.21
N GLN A 187 -17.62 19.04 -9.07
CA GLN A 187 -18.73 18.07 -8.94
C GLN A 187 -18.96 17.69 -7.47
N SER A 188 -19.98 16.87 -7.20
CA SER A 188 -20.28 16.43 -5.84
C SER A 188 -19.16 15.55 -5.27
N LEU A 189 -18.77 15.85 -4.02
CA LEU A 189 -18.04 14.92 -3.16
C LEU A 189 -19.02 14.36 -2.14
N VAL A 190 -19.43 13.12 -2.34
CA VAL A 190 -20.30 12.40 -1.41
C VAL A 190 -19.42 11.58 -0.48
N VAL A 191 -19.50 11.87 0.82
CA VAL A 191 -18.81 11.10 1.85
C VAL A 191 -19.81 10.15 2.51
N GLN A 192 -19.41 8.89 2.65
CA GLN A 192 -20.16 7.87 3.38
C GLN A 192 -19.24 7.18 4.37
N ASP A 193 -19.48 7.43 5.66
CA ASP A 193 -18.86 6.68 6.76
C ASP A 193 -19.70 5.42 7.01
N CYS A 194 -19.11 4.24 6.76
CA CYS A 194 -19.78 2.96 6.96
C CYS A 194 -19.76 2.46 8.41
N GLY A 195 -18.90 3.01 9.28
CA GLY A 195 -18.88 2.68 10.71
C GLY A 195 -20.02 3.32 11.49
N ALA A 196 -20.54 4.45 11.00
CA ALA A 196 -21.59 5.21 11.64
C ALA A 196 -23.03 4.71 11.37
N ILE A 197 -23.21 3.68 10.51
CA ILE A 197 -24.53 3.17 10.13
C ILE A 197 -24.71 1.68 10.48
N PRO A 198 -25.93 1.25 10.87
CA PRO A 198 -26.22 -0.17 11.07
C PRO A 198 -25.97 -1.01 9.81
N LYS A 199 -25.40 -2.22 9.98
CA LYS A 199 -24.96 -3.08 8.87
C LYS A 199 -26.09 -3.44 7.90
N ASP A 200 -27.29 -3.64 8.43
CA ASP A 200 -28.53 -3.93 7.69
C ASP A 200 -29.02 -2.74 6.83
N LEU A 201 -28.52 -1.52 7.08
CA LEU A 201 -28.89 -0.31 6.35
C LEU A 201 -27.80 0.18 5.38
N ILE A 202 -26.63 -0.47 5.34
CA ILE A 202 -25.52 -0.08 4.47
C ILE A 202 -25.94 -0.14 3.00
N GLU A 203 -26.51 -1.25 2.55
CA GLU A 203 -26.94 -1.46 1.17
C GLU A 203 -27.96 -0.40 0.73
N SER A 204 -29.03 -0.24 1.50
CA SER A 204 -30.08 0.76 1.29
C SER A 204 -29.55 2.20 1.29
N THR A 205 -28.45 2.47 2.00
CA THR A 205 -27.79 3.78 2.00
C THR A 205 -26.95 3.99 0.74
N LEU A 206 -26.19 2.97 0.32
CA LEU A 206 -25.31 3.06 -0.85
C LEU A 206 -26.10 3.07 -2.17
N PHE A 207 -27.06 2.17 -2.32
CA PHE A 207 -27.82 1.98 -3.57
C PHE A 207 -29.18 2.68 -3.57
N GLY A 208 -29.67 3.08 -2.38
CA GLY A 208 -31.02 3.64 -2.26
C GLY A 208 -32.07 2.54 -2.17
N HIS A 209 -33.33 2.95 -2.14
CA HIS A 209 -34.46 2.03 -2.15
C HIS A 209 -35.74 2.70 -2.63
N GLU A 210 -36.60 1.90 -3.26
CA GLU A 210 -37.97 2.29 -3.56
C GLU A 210 -38.88 2.17 -2.32
N ARG A 211 -39.98 2.91 -2.33
CA ARG A 211 -40.99 2.83 -1.26
C ARG A 211 -41.57 1.41 -1.22
N GLY A 212 -41.54 0.79 -0.04
CA GLY A 212 -42.09 -0.54 0.20
C GLY A 212 -41.17 -1.72 -0.12
N SER A 213 -39.89 -1.49 -0.46
CA SER A 213 -38.93 -2.57 -0.70
C SER A 213 -38.57 -3.36 0.57
N PHE A 214 -38.77 -2.77 1.76
CA PHE A 214 -38.70 -3.43 3.07
C PHE A 214 -39.67 -2.77 4.06
N THR A 215 -39.91 -3.41 5.21
CA THR A 215 -40.93 -2.99 6.20
C THR A 215 -40.78 -1.56 6.71
N ALA A 216 -39.57 -1.02 6.72
CA ALA A 216 -39.26 0.36 7.13
C ALA A 216 -39.13 1.37 5.95
N ALA A 217 -39.27 0.94 4.69
CA ALA A 217 -39.14 1.77 3.48
C ALA A 217 -40.35 2.70 3.25
N LYS A 218 -40.50 3.74 4.08
CA LYS A 218 -41.64 4.67 4.04
C LYS A 218 -41.65 5.62 2.84
N ALA A 219 -40.52 5.84 2.18
CA ALA A 219 -40.37 6.74 1.03
C ALA A 219 -39.28 6.26 0.07
N LEU A 220 -39.28 6.76 -1.17
CA LEU A 220 -38.17 6.61 -2.11
C LEU A 220 -36.94 7.35 -1.58
N LYS A 221 -35.77 6.72 -1.61
CA LYS A 221 -34.50 7.33 -1.22
C LYS A 221 -33.42 7.03 -2.26
N LYS A 222 -32.82 8.08 -2.81
CA LYS A 222 -31.65 7.97 -3.70
C LYS A 222 -30.43 7.44 -2.95
N GLY A 223 -29.68 6.56 -3.58
CA GLY A 223 -28.44 6.00 -3.04
C GLY A 223 -27.28 7.00 -3.07
N LYS A 224 -26.26 6.77 -2.22
CA LYS A 224 -25.03 7.57 -2.25
C LYS A 224 -24.28 7.46 -3.58
N LEU A 225 -24.35 6.31 -4.26
CA LEU A 225 -23.78 6.11 -5.59
C LEU A 225 -24.44 7.04 -6.62
N GLU A 226 -25.78 7.09 -6.62
CA GLU A 226 -26.54 7.97 -7.51
C GLU A 226 -26.28 9.45 -7.21
N LEU A 227 -26.17 9.83 -5.93
CA LEU A 227 -25.84 11.21 -5.53
C LEU A 227 -24.41 11.62 -5.92
N ALA A 228 -23.52 10.65 -6.10
CA ALA A 228 -22.12 10.85 -6.49
C ALA A 228 -21.90 10.70 -7.99
N ASP A 229 -22.96 10.46 -8.78
CA ASP A 229 -22.85 10.29 -10.23
C ASP A 229 -22.22 11.54 -10.88
N GLY A 230 -21.26 11.33 -11.77
CA GLY A 230 -20.39 12.38 -12.33
C GLY A 230 -19.36 12.98 -11.34
N GLY A 231 -19.50 12.74 -10.04
CA GLY A 231 -18.65 13.26 -8.97
C GLY A 231 -17.71 12.21 -8.36
N THR A 232 -17.58 12.24 -7.03
CA THR A 232 -16.72 11.33 -6.26
C THR A 232 -17.46 10.80 -5.04
N LEU A 233 -17.48 9.48 -4.89
CA LEU A 233 -17.91 8.82 -3.66
C LEU A 233 -16.67 8.44 -2.84
N PHE A 234 -16.55 9.00 -1.64
CA PHE A 234 -15.57 8.57 -0.66
C PHE A 234 -16.26 7.69 0.38
N ILE A 235 -15.83 6.43 0.46
CA ILE A 235 -16.30 5.46 1.45
C ILE A 235 -15.24 5.37 2.54
N ASP A 236 -15.57 5.85 3.74
CA ASP A 236 -14.74 5.63 4.92
C ASP A 236 -15.16 4.34 5.61
N GLU A 237 -14.19 3.68 6.24
CA GLU A 237 -14.37 2.38 6.90
C GLU A 237 -15.00 1.31 5.99
N VAL A 238 -14.53 1.23 4.73
CA VAL A 238 -15.00 0.23 3.74
C VAL A 238 -14.95 -1.23 4.24
N GLY A 239 -14.10 -1.51 5.24
CA GLY A 239 -14.02 -2.82 5.90
C GLY A 239 -15.28 -3.21 6.69
N GLU A 240 -16.14 -2.26 7.05
CA GLU A 240 -17.41 -2.51 7.75
C GLU A 240 -18.54 -2.93 6.81
N ILE A 241 -18.37 -2.75 5.49
CA ILE A 241 -19.33 -3.20 4.49
C ILE A 241 -19.34 -4.73 4.42
N SER A 242 -20.53 -5.34 4.44
CA SER A 242 -20.67 -6.79 4.32
C SER A 242 -20.09 -7.32 3.00
N ARG A 243 -19.56 -8.55 3.00
CA ARG A 243 -19.03 -9.16 1.77
C ARG A 243 -20.08 -9.33 0.68
N GLU A 244 -21.33 -9.52 1.07
CA GLU A 244 -22.47 -9.65 0.15
C GLU A 244 -22.69 -8.36 -0.65
N VAL A 245 -22.50 -7.19 -0.01
CA VAL A 245 -22.58 -5.88 -0.67
C VAL A 245 -21.35 -5.58 -1.53
N GLN A 246 -20.21 -6.21 -1.23
CA GLN A 246 -18.97 -6.06 -2.00
C GLN A 246 -18.86 -6.99 -3.22
N ALA A 247 -19.72 -8.01 -3.33
CA ALA A 247 -19.70 -9.04 -4.38
C ALA A 247 -20.46 -8.59 -5.63
#